data_AF-A0A967IGD5-F1
#
_entry.id   AF-A0A967IGD5-F1
#
_cell.length_a   1.000
_cell.length_b   1.000
_cell.length_c   1.000
_cell.angle_alpha   90.00
_cell.angle_beta   90.00
_cell.angle_gamma   90.00
#
_symmetry.space_group_name_H-M   'P 1'
#
loop_
_entity.id
_entity.type
_entity.pdbx_description
1 polymer ?
#
loop_
_entity_poly.entity_id
_entity_poly.type
_entity_poly.pdbx_seq_one_letter_code
_entity_poly.pdbx_strand_id
1 'polypeptide(L)' 'SVSIIAPSTMAADALATSVFVMDPQEAVGFVESLPRCECLIIDKDGGQRRSSGWKSARHINGDEAWS' A
#
# COMPACT_ATOMS: atom_id res chain seq x y z
N SER A 1 7.67 5.96 1.30
CA SER A 1 7.14 5.45 0.02
C SER A 1 5.65 5.19 0.16
N VAL A 2 4.89 5.31 -0.93
CA VAL A 2 3.45 5.07 -0.97
C VAL A 2 3.15 4.15 -2.15
N SER A 3 2.31 3.15 -1.93
CA SER A 3 1.79 2.26 -2.97
C SER A 3 0.28 2.22 -2.88
N ILE A 4 -0.40 2.38 -4.01
CA ILE A 4 -1.87 2.44 -4.10
C ILE A 4 -2.37 1.34 -5.02
N ILE A 5 -3.39 0.62 -4.59
CA ILE A 5 -4.26 -0.20 -5.44
C ILE A 5 -5.54 0.61 -5.65
N ALA A 6 -5.95 0.80 -6.90
CA ALA A 6 -7.16 1.52 -7.26
C ALA A 6 -7.75 0.97 -8.58
N PRO A 7 -9.01 1.30 -8.93
CA PRO A 7 -9.65 0.80 -10.15
C PRO A 7 -9.00 1.24 -11.47
N SER A 8 -8.16 2.27 -11.45
CA SER A 8 -7.43 2.73 -12.63
C SER A 8 -6.04 3.25 -12.26
N THR A 9 -5.10 3.18 -13.21
CA THR A 9 -3.74 3.70 -13.03
C THR A 9 -3.74 5.20 -12.75
N MET A 10 -4.61 5.97 -13.43
CA MET A 10 -4.75 7.41 -13.20
C MET A 10 -5.21 7.72 -11.76
N ALA A 11 -6.18 6.95 -11.24
CA ALA A 11 -6.63 7.12 -9.87
C ALA A 11 -5.51 6.74 -8.87
N ALA A 12 -4.78 5.64 -9.14
CA ALA A 12 -3.67 5.21 -8.30
C ALA A 12 -2.56 6.29 -8.22
N ASP A 13 -2.19 6.90 -9.35
CA ASP A 13 -1.15 7.93 -9.43
C ASP A 13 -1.55 9.23 -8.69
N ALA A 14 -2.78 9.70 -8.93
CA ALA A 14 -3.32 10.88 -8.26
C ALA A 14 -3.44 10.67 -6.74
N LEU A 15 -3.92 9.49 -6.32
CA LEU A 15 -4.01 9.13 -4.91
C LEU A 15 -2.63 8.95 -4.27
N ALA A 16 -1.65 8.38 -4.97
CA ALA A 16 -0.30 8.21 -4.44
C ALA A 16 0.34 9.57 -4.11
N THR A 17 0.19 10.54 -5.00
CA THR A 17 0.66 11.92 -4.76
C THR A 17 -0.07 12.57 -3.59
N SER A 18 -1.40 12.43 -3.54
CA SER A 18 -2.23 12.99 -2.47
C SER A 18 -1.90 12.39 -1.10
N VAL A 19 -1.73 11.06 -1.03
CA VAL A 19 -1.37 10.34 0.19
C VAL A 19 0.06 10.66 0.63
N PHE A 20 0.99 10.86 -0.30
CA PHE A 20 2.39 11.18 0.02
C PHE A 20 2.56 12.51 0.75
N VAL A 21 1.65 13.48 0.53
CA VAL A 21 1.70 14.80 1.19
C VAL A 21 0.93 14.86 2.51
N MET A 22 0.13 13.84 2.83
CA MET A 22 -0.67 13.75 4.07
C MET A 22 0.13 13.18 5.23
N ASP A 23 -0.38 13.38 6.45
CA ASP A 23 0.07 12.58 7.59
C ASP A 23 -0.22 11.08 7.34
N PRO A 24 0.73 10.16 7.60
CA PRO A 24 0.55 8.74 7.30
C PRO A 24 -0.65 8.07 7.99
N GLN A 25 -1.05 8.53 9.19
CA GLN A 25 -2.19 7.96 9.91
C GLN A 25 -3.51 8.43 9.28
N GLU A 26 -3.60 9.71 8.95
CA GLU A 26 -4.76 10.29 8.27
C GLU A 26 -4.92 9.73 6.86
N ALA A 27 -3.80 9.56 6.14
CA ALA A 27 -3.75 8.98 4.81
C ALA A 27 -4.40 7.60 4.73
N VAL A 28 -4.11 6.71 5.69
CA VAL A 28 -4.72 5.37 5.71
C VAL A 28 -6.23 5.48 5.88
N GLY A 29 -6.69 6.31 6.83
CA GLY A 29 -8.14 6.54 7.03
C GLY A 29 -8.83 7.13 5.80
N PHE A 30 -8.16 8.04 5.09
CA PHE A 30 -8.65 8.60 3.83
C PHE A 30 -8.82 7.52 2.77
N VAL A 31 -7.80 6.69 2.52
CA VAL A 31 -7.88 5.61 1.53
C VAL A 31 -8.96 4.59 1.90
N GLU A 32 -9.11 4.25 3.18
CA GLU A 32 -10.13 3.32 3.66
C GLU A 32 -11.57 3.81 3.45
N SER A 33 -11.77 5.11 3.37
CA SER A 33 -13.08 5.68 3.02
C SER A 33 -13.43 5.52 1.55
N LEU A 34 -12.46 5.18 0.68
CA LEU A 34 -12.65 5.08 -0.76
C LEU A 34 -12.93 3.64 -1.19
N PRO A 35 -14.00 3.40 -1.96
CA PRO A 35 -14.35 2.05 -2.38
C PRO A 35 -13.33 1.48 -3.37
N ARG A 36 -12.89 0.24 -3.12
CA ARG A 36 -11.94 -0.51 -3.95
C ARG A 36 -10.55 0.16 -4.05
N CYS A 37 -10.16 0.88 -3.01
CA CYS A 37 -8.82 1.46 -2.89
C CYS A 37 -8.11 0.86 -1.69
N GLU A 38 -6.82 0.58 -1.84
CA GLU A 38 -5.97 0.10 -0.75
C GLU A 38 -4.62 0.81 -0.80
N CYS A 39 -3.97 1.00 0.34
CA CYS A 39 -2.66 1.62 0.41
C CYS A 39 -1.66 0.87 1.29
N LEU A 40 -0.39 1.00 0.93
CA LEU A 40 0.75 0.70 1.79
C LEU A 40 1.68 1.90 1.83
N ILE A 41 1.95 2.37 3.05
CA ILE A 41 2.90 3.43 3.35
C ILE A 41 4.08 2.81 4.09
N ILE A 42 5.27 3.05 3.57
CA ILE A 42 6.53 2.63 4.19
C ILE A 42 7.30 3.88 4.59
N ASP A 43 7.56 4.05 5.88
CA ASP A 43 8.36 5.16 6.40
C ASP A 43 9.87 4.92 6.24
N LYS A 44 10.66 5.92 6.61
CA LYS A 44 12.13 5.89 6.48
C LYS A 44 12.80 4.81 7.35
N ASP A 45 12.14 4.38 8.42
CA ASP A 45 12.63 3.40 9.38
C ASP A 45 12.13 1.98 9.04
N GLY A 46 11.41 1.83 7.92
CA GLY A 46 10.82 0.57 7.46
C GLY A 46 9.48 0.25 8.12
N GLY A 47 8.94 1.15 8.94
CA GLY A 47 7.61 1.03 9.52
C GLY A 47 6.54 1.04 8.44
N GLN A 48 5.56 0.15 8.57
CA GLN A 48 4.50 -0.04 7.59
C GLN A 48 3.16 0.36 8.17
N ARG A 49 2.41 1.16 7.41
CA ARG A 49 0.98 1.44 7.65
C ARG A 49 0.22 1.04 6.40
N ARG A 50 -0.88 0.32 6.57
CA ARG A 50 -1.64 -0.21 5.44
C ARG A 50 -3.12 -0.16 5.72
N SER A 51 -3.91 -0.03 4.66
CA SER A 51 -5.33 -0.28 4.72
C SER A 51 -5.60 -1.75 5.05
N SER A 52 -6.78 -2.02 5.59
CA SER A 52 -7.26 -3.30 6.10
C SER A 52 -7.35 -4.36 5.01
N GLY A 53 -7.66 -3.98 3.78
CA GLY A 53 -7.70 -4.88 2.62
C GLY A 53 -6.34 -5.11 1.96
N TRP A 54 -5.27 -4.43 2.39
CA TRP A 54 -3.93 -4.63 1.83
C TRP A 54 -3.39 -6.03 2.14
N LYS A 55 -3.31 -6.88 1.11
CA LYS A 55 -2.77 -8.24 1.23
C LYS A 55 -1.25 -8.20 1.17
N SER A 56 -0.60 -8.54 2.28
CA SER A 56 0.85 -8.78 2.29
C SER A 56 1.18 -10.02 1.47
N ALA A 57 2.20 -9.95 0.60
CA ALA A 57 2.79 -11.13 -0.03
C ALA A 57 3.50 -11.96 1.05
N ARG A 58 2.80 -12.92 1.67
CA ARG A 58 3.39 -13.79 2.67
C ARG A 58 4.17 -14.91 1.97
N HIS A 59 5.50 -14.87 2.12
CA HIS A 59 6.52 -15.93 2.07
C HIS A 59 6.19 -17.21 1.27
N ILE A 60 6.81 -17.36 0.09
CA ILE A 60 7.16 -18.69 -0.43
C ILE A 60 8.36 -19.19 0.41
N ASN A 61 8.21 -20.33 1.10
CA ASN A 61 9.34 -21.06 1.67
C ASN A 61 9.32 -22.47 1.07
N GLY A 62 10.48 -22.95 0.62
CA GLY A 62 10.68 -24.35 0.27
C GLY A 62 11.36 -24.55 -1.08
N ASP A 63 12.69 -24.53 -1.07
CA ASP A 63 13.51 -25.68 -1.48
C ASP A 63 13.14 -26.38 -2.81
N GLU A 64 13.52 -25.79 -3.95
CA GLU A 64 13.90 -26.62 -5.10
C GLU A 64 15.37 -26.37 -5.43
N ALA A 65 16.16 -27.33 -4.95
CA ALA A 65 17.53 -27.57 -5.31
C ALA A 65 17.65 -27.68 -6.83
N TRP A 66 18.38 -26.76 -7.44
CA TRP A 66 18.95 -27.00 -8.75
C TRP A 66 20.14 -27.95 -8.57
N SER A 67 19.90 -29.24 -8.79
CA SER A 67 20.92 -30.18 -9.26
C SER A 67 21.06 -30.08 -10.77
#